data_AF-A0A8H5QYM1-F1
#
_entry.id   AF-A0A8H5QYM1-F1
#
_cell.length_a   1.000
_cell.length_b   1.000
_cell.length_c   1.000
_cell.angle_alpha   90.00
_cell.angle_beta   90.00
_cell.angle_gamma   90.00
#
_symmetry.space_group_name_H-M   'P 1'
#
loop_
_entity.id
_entity.type
_entity.pdbx_description
1 polymer ?
#
loop_
_entity_poly.entity_id
_entity_poly.type
_entity_poly.pdbx_seq_one_letter_code
_entity_poly.pdbx_strand_id
1 'polypeptide(L)'
;MNLDINLRHFEEFIRRKVLHEFGHVLGCEHENQSPLADFEWNKDLIYEELSKPPNSWSRATIDHNVIKRLESSEVSASLFDADSIMLYKYPARWFKNSVSGGTKNNTRLSERDKKWIANTYPPWSSDIGQFSTLQVRPFDTFSSDPVQQDMAFEPSYIEPPQVAVGLSWLDLDYKTDICVKTTAEDVSVDHFTVGITPGAGFNVYSAACSWLEASVNEPDIKVGLWDIASTWSSKGKPVGGKTSTSIKFDQRFEGRQAPIFVAWFTGLSLGKDSPWRVKTYVTDVSQFKFQLHVEAGPDTDLRDATVTWLAIPAGKEGMTAGSFCTDDIPGSENAGAIDFAHAGFQSAPAMMMAISGIDFECGHNLRLRVSHSSLTKDGMVWHLDSWLDSVLNTATGVYVAVGGPNVDYED
;
A
#
# COMPACT_ATOMS: atom_id res chain seq x y z
N MET A 1 -8.42 -11.17 -32.08
CA MET A 1 -9.73 -10.59 -31.72
C MET A 1 -10.18 -9.67 -32.85
N ASN A 2 -11.31 -9.96 -33.51
CA ASN A 2 -11.94 -9.07 -34.47
C ASN A 2 -13.35 -8.77 -33.95
N LEU A 3 -13.58 -7.55 -33.50
CA LEU A 3 -14.83 -7.17 -32.84
C LEU A 3 -16.02 -7.14 -33.81
N ASP A 4 -15.76 -6.98 -35.12
CA ASP A 4 -16.78 -6.81 -36.17
C ASP A 4 -17.86 -5.78 -35.79
N ILE A 5 -17.45 -4.70 -35.11
CA ILE A 5 -18.30 -3.59 -34.71
C ILE A 5 -18.16 -2.46 -35.72
N ASN A 6 -19.28 -1.85 -36.11
CA ASN A 6 -19.29 -0.57 -36.82
C ASN A 6 -20.28 0.40 -36.16
N LEU A 7 -20.21 1.68 -36.52
CA LEU A 7 -21.01 2.77 -35.94
C LEU A 7 -22.53 2.65 -36.19
N ARG A 8 -22.99 1.66 -36.96
CA ARG A 8 -24.42 1.41 -37.20
C ARG A 8 -25.02 0.41 -36.20
N HIS A 9 -24.20 -0.23 -35.37
CA HIS A 9 -24.70 -1.13 -34.33
C HIS A 9 -25.23 -0.37 -33.11
N PHE A 10 -26.29 -0.89 -32.50
CA PHE A 10 -26.86 -0.32 -31.28
C PHE A 10 -25.85 -0.38 -30.13
N GLU A 11 -25.87 0.63 -29.25
CA GLU A 11 -24.95 0.75 -28.11
C GLU A 11 -24.90 -0.52 -27.24
N GLU A 12 -26.04 -1.17 -26.99
CA GLU A 12 -26.09 -2.40 -26.19
C GLU A 12 -25.34 -3.57 -26.82
N PHE A 13 -25.36 -3.66 -28.16
CA PHE A 13 -24.61 -4.67 -28.90
C PHE A 13 -23.11 -4.41 -28.78
N ILE A 14 -22.70 -3.14 -28.97
CA ILE A 14 -21.31 -2.70 -28.83
C ILE A 14 -20.80 -2.98 -27.41
N ARG A 15 -21.54 -2.52 -26.39
CA ARG A 15 -21.19 -2.68 -24.98
C ARG A 15 -21.04 -4.15 -24.60
N ARG A 16 -22.00 -5.01 -24.97
CA ARG A 16 -21.91 -6.44 -24.74
C ARG A 16 -20.64 -7.03 -25.33
N LYS A 17 -20.38 -6.75 -26.62
CA LYS A 17 -19.23 -7.30 -27.34
C LYS A 17 -17.91 -6.80 -26.75
N VAL A 18 -17.78 -5.51 -26.50
CA VAL A 18 -16.55 -4.94 -25.91
C VAL A 18 -16.28 -5.53 -24.53
N LEU A 19 -17.26 -5.53 -23.62
CA LEU A 19 -17.05 -6.05 -22.27
C LEU A 19 -16.70 -7.54 -22.25
N HIS A 20 -17.36 -8.35 -23.08
CA HIS A 20 -17.09 -9.79 -23.17
C HIS A 20 -15.69 -10.08 -23.69
N GLU A 21 -15.31 -9.43 -24.80
CA GLU A 21 -14.03 -9.68 -25.44
C GLU A 21 -12.87 -9.12 -24.60
N PHE A 22 -13.05 -7.98 -23.92
CA PHE A 22 -12.08 -7.50 -22.93
C PHE A 22 -12.03 -8.38 -21.67
N GLY A 23 -13.10 -9.08 -21.32
CA GLY A 23 -13.05 -10.13 -20.30
C GLY A 23 -12.04 -11.23 -20.65
N HIS A 24 -12.02 -11.69 -21.90
CA HIS A 24 -10.99 -12.63 -22.37
C HIS A 24 -9.58 -12.05 -22.34
N VAL A 25 -9.40 -10.75 -22.61
CA VAL A 25 -8.09 -10.09 -22.46
C VAL A 25 -7.61 -10.17 -21.00
N LEU A 26 -8.54 -10.06 -20.05
CA LEU A 26 -8.28 -10.18 -18.61
C LEU A 26 -8.32 -11.64 -18.11
N GLY A 27 -8.15 -12.63 -18.99
CA GLY A 27 -8.07 -14.04 -18.61
C GLY A 27 -9.39 -14.71 -18.21
N CYS A 28 -10.54 -14.05 -18.39
CA CYS A 28 -11.83 -14.69 -18.14
C CYS A 28 -12.21 -15.65 -19.28
N GLU A 29 -12.68 -16.84 -18.92
CA GLU A 29 -13.24 -17.82 -19.85
C GLU A 29 -14.77 -17.73 -19.89
N HIS A 30 -15.40 -18.42 -20.85
CA HIS A 30 -16.86 -18.39 -20.95
C HIS A 30 -17.54 -19.05 -19.75
N GLU A 31 -18.55 -18.37 -19.19
CA GLU A 31 -19.26 -18.82 -17.98
C GLU A 31 -19.96 -20.17 -18.17
N ASN A 32 -20.41 -20.49 -19.40
CA ASN A 32 -21.01 -21.78 -19.73
C ASN A 32 -20.02 -22.96 -19.71
N GLN A 33 -18.73 -22.69 -19.65
CA GLN A 33 -17.67 -23.70 -19.58
C GLN A 33 -17.20 -23.93 -18.14
N SER A 34 -17.72 -23.17 -17.18
CA SER A 34 -17.37 -23.29 -15.77
C SER A 34 -17.51 -24.74 -15.28
N PRO A 35 -16.56 -25.26 -14.48
CA PRO A 35 -16.68 -26.55 -13.83
C PRO A 35 -17.89 -26.63 -12.88
N LEU A 36 -18.53 -25.49 -12.55
CA LEU A 36 -19.71 -25.41 -11.69
C LEU A 36 -21.01 -25.13 -12.46
N ALA A 37 -20.96 -25.03 -13.80
CA ALA A 37 -22.16 -24.92 -14.63
C ALA A 37 -22.89 -26.28 -14.74
N ASP A 38 -24.22 -26.27 -14.60
CA ASP A 38 -25.07 -27.45 -14.71
C ASP A 38 -25.87 -27.46 -16.03
N PHE A 39 -25.15 -27.47 -17.15
CA PHE A 39 -25.76 -27.50 -18.48
C PHE A 39 -25.73 -28.90 -19.09
N GLU A 40 -26.91 -29.45 -19.36
CA GLU A 40 -27.05 -30.68 -20.14
C GLU A 40 -27.32 -30.35 -21.61
N TRP A 41 -26.27 -30.26 -22.42
CA TRP A 41 -26.39 -29.85 -23.82
C TRP A 41 -27.11 -30.89 -24.72
N ASN A 42 -28.04 -30.41 -25.55
CA ASN A 42 -28.56 -31.12 -26.71
C ASN A 42 -27.57 -31.03 -27.88
N LYS A 43 -26.45 -31.75 -27.75
CA LYS A 43 -25.31 -31.67 -28.68
C LYS A 43 -25.69 -31.90 -30.13
N ASP A 44 -26.58 -32.85 -30.42
CA ASP A 44 -27.00 -33.16 -31.79
C ASP A 44 -27.67 -31.96 -32.46
N LEU A 45 -28.58 -31.28 -31.74
CA LEU A 45 -29.22 -30.07 -32.22
C LEU A 45 -28.24 -28.90 -32.36
N ILE A 46 -27.32 -28.74 -31.40
CA ILE A 46 -26.29 -27.68 -31.45
C ILE A 46 -25.39 -27.87 -32.66
N TYR A 47 -24.93 -29.10 -32.93
CA TYR A 47 -24.12 -29.39 -34.11
C TYR A 47 -24.91 -29.14 -35.39
N GLU A 48 -26.18 -29.54 -35.45
CA GLU A 48 -27.01 -29.33 -36.62
C GLU A 48 -27.19 -27.83 -36.94
N GLU A 49 -27.46 -27.01 -35.93
CA GLU A 49 -27.74 -25.59 -36.11
C GLU A 49 -26.47 -24.77 -36.37
N LEU A 50 -25.39 -24.97 -35.61
CA LEU A 50 -24.18 -24.16 -35.73
C LEU A 50 -23.29 -24.54 -36.93
N SER A 51 -23.49 -25.73 -37.51
CA SER A 51 -22.82 -26.12 -38.76
C SER A 51 -23.46 -25.45 -40.00
N LYS A 52 -24.61 -24.81 -39.85
CA LYS A 52 -25.31 -24.09 -40.93
C LYS A 52 -25.02 -22.58 -40.86
N PRO A 53 -25.23 -21.81 -41.95
CA PRO A 53 -25.17 -20.35 -41.90
C PRO A 53 -26.09 -19.77 -40.81
N PRO A 54 -25.71 -18.65 -40.17
CA PRO A 54 -24.59 -17.78 -40.53
C PRO A 54 -23.21 -18.22 -40.01
N ASN A 55 -23.14 -19.14 -39.04
CA ASN A 55 -21.87 -19.49 -38.39
C ASN A 55 -21.03 -20.45 -39.24
N SER A 56 -21.65 -21.51 -39.76
CA SER A 56 -20.97 -22.57 -40.53
C SER A 56 -19.72 -23.13 -39.82
N TRP A 57 -19.80 -23.29 -38.50
CA TRP A 57 -18.66 -23.70 -37.67
C TRP A 57 -18.37 -25.19 -37.82
N SER A 58 -17.09 -25.55 -37.71
CA SER A 58 -16.68 -26.95 -37.60
C SER A 58 -17.13 -27.55 -36.27
N ARG A 59 -17.27 -28.89 -36.20
CA ARG A 59 -17.55 -29.58 -34.94
C ARG A 59 -16.53 -29.22 -33.85
N ALA A 60 -15.24 -29.15 -34.19
CA ALA A 60 -14.19 -28.79 -33.25
C ALA A 60 -14.37 -27.36 -32.69
N THR A 61 -14.78 -26.40 -33.53
CA THR A 61 -15.09 -25.03 -33.10
C THR A 61 -16.31 -24.99 -32.17
N ILE A 62 -17.34 -25.77 -32.49
CA ILE A 62 -18.55 -25.89 -31.65
C ILE A 62 -18.20 -26.53 -30.30
N ASP A 63 -17.36 -27.57 -30.32
CA ASP A 63 -16.88 -28.24 -29.12
C ASP A 63 -16.11 -27.26 -28.23
N HIS A 64 -15.17 -26.52 -28.81
CA HIS A 64 -14.34 -25.57 -28.07
C HIS A 64 -15.13 -24.39 -27.49
N ASN A 65 -16.05 -23.79 -28.24
CA ASN A 65 -16.71 -22.54 -27.85
C ASN A 65 -18.01 -22.73 -27.04
N VAL A 66 -18.68 -23.90 -27.18
CA VAL A 66 -20.03 -24.11 -26.61
C VAL A 66 -20.07 -25.30 -25.67
N ILE A 67 -19.49 -26.43 -26.06
CA ILE A 67 -19.72 -27.72 -25.39
C ILE A 67 -18.65 -28.03 -24.33
N LYS A 68 -17.39 -27.61 -24.53
CA LYS A 68 -16.27 -27.91 -23.62
C LYS A 68 -16.59 -27.34 -22.25
N ARG A 69 -16.56 -28.21 -21.24
CA ARG A 69 -16.50 -27.83 -19.83
C ARG A 69 -15.02 -27.87 -19.44
N LEU A 70 -14.56 -26.82 -18.75
CA LEU A 70 -13.21 -26.76 -18.21
C LEU A 70 -13.14 -27.60 -16.93
N GLU A 71 -12.00 -28.22 -16.70
CA GLU A 71 -11.74 -28.95 -15.46
C GLU A 71 -11.37 -27.99 -14.33
N SER A 72 -11.71 -28.34 -13.09
CA SER A 72 -11.34 -27.53 -11.91
C SER A 72 -9.82 -27.36 -11.72
N SER A 73 -9.01 -28.20 -12.38
CA SER A 73 -7.55 -28.08 -12.42
C SER A 73 -7.03 -27.13 -13.50
N GLU A 74 -7.87 -26.79 -14.50
CA GLU A 74 -7.50 -25.88 -15.60
C GLU A 74 -7.87 -24.43 -15.30
N VAL A 75 -8.84 -24.18 -14.40
CA VAL A 75 -9.39 -22.85 -14.16
C VAL A 75 -9.87 -22.67 -12.72
N SER A 76 -9.63 -21.49 -12.16
CA SER A 76 -10.29 -21.02 -10.95
C SER A 76 -11.68 -20.50 -11.30
N ALA A 77 -12.72 -20.97 -10.61
CA ALA A 77 -14.10 -20.62 -10.93
C ALA A 77 -14.89 -20.17 -9.70
N SER A 78 -15.68 -19.11 -9.87
CA SER A 78 -16.75 -18.77 -8.94
C SER A 78 -17.95 -19.70 -9.12
N LEU A 79 -18.93 -19.64 -8.20
CA LEU A 79 -20.23 -20.25 -8.45
C LEU A 79 -20.81 -19.74 -9.77
N PHE A 80 -21.54 -20.59 -10.50
CA PHE A 80 -22.14 -20.21 -11.78
C PHE A 80 -23.01 -18.94 -11.66
N ASP A 81 -22.84 -18.00 -12.59
CA ASP A 81 -23.57 -16.74 -12.68
C ASP A 81 -24.36 -16.59 -13.99
N ALA A 82 -25.69 -16.68 -13.87
CA ALA A 82 -26.60 -16.52 -15.01
C ALA A 82 -26.62 -15.10 -15.61
N ASP A 83 -26.13 -14.11 -14.87
CA ASP A 83 -26.11 -12.69 -15.28
C ASP A 83 -24.72 -12.23 -15.75
N SER A 84 -23.70 -13.12 -15.75
CA SER A 84 -22.33 -12.79 -16.16
C SER A 84 -22.26 -12.28 -17.61
N ILE A 85 -21.40 -11.30 -17.86
CA ILE A 85 -21.07 -10.84 -19.21
C ILE A 85 -20.38 -11.92 -20.03
N MET A 86 -19.73 -12.89 -19.37
CA MET A 86 -19.02 -14.01 -20.01
C MET A 86 -19.97 -15.15 -20.42
N LEU A 87 -21.27 -15.05 -20.11
CA LEU A 87 -22.27 -16.02 -20.52
C LEU A 87 -22.87 -15.66 -21.89
N TYR A 88 -22.76 -16.59 -22.85
CA TYR A 88 -23.45 -16.46 -24.12
C TYR A 88 -24.97 -16.68 -24.00
N LYS A 89 -25.72 -16.03 -24.89
CA LYS A 89 -27.16 -16.25 -25.08
C LYS A 89 -27.39 -17.55 -25.85
N TYR A 90 -28.06 -18.51 -25.22
CA TYR A 90 -28.42 -19.80 -25.78
C TYR A 90 -29.92 -20.03 -25.69
N PRO A 91 -30.56 -20.55 -26.75
CA PRO A 91 -32.00 -20.82 -26.73
C PRO A 91 -32.33 -22.03 -25.86
N ALA A 92 -33.51 -22.04 -25.24
CA ALA A 92 -33.97 -23.12 -24.35
C ALA A 92 -33.86 -24.53 -24.96
N ARG A 93 -34.12 -24.67 -26.27
CA ARG A 93 -34.08 -25.96 -26.99
C ARG A 93 -32.69 -26.63 -27.02
N TRP A 94 -31.62 -25.88 -26.72
CA TRP A 94 -30.27 -26.42 -26.65
C TRP A 94 -29.99 -27.15 -25.32
N PHE A 95 -30.89 -27.07 -24.34
CA PHE A 95 -30.75 -27.71 -23.04
C PHE A 95 -31.68 -28.94 -22.96
N LYS A 96 -31.14 -30.06 -22.47
CA LYS A 96 -31.89 -31.28 -22.14
C LYS A 96 -32.51 -31.20 -20.75
N ASN A 97 -31.85 -30.49 -19.84
CA ASN A 97 -32.41 -30.09 -18.56
C ASN A 97 -33.35 -28.89 -18.74
N SER A 98 -34.34 -28.76 -17.85
CA SER A 98 -35.42 -27.77 -17.93
C SER A 98 -34.97 -26.33 -17.63
N VAL A 99 -33.96 -25.82 -18.33
CA VAL A 99 -33.57 -24.39 -18.30
C VAL A 99 -34.66 -23.59 -19.03
N SER A 100 -35.74 -23.29 -18.30
CA SER A 100 -36.93 -22.64 -18.83
C SER A 100 -36.59 -21.24 -19.36
N GLY A 101 -36.53 -21.09 -20.69
CA GLY A 101 -36.28 -19.81 -21.37
C GLY A 101 -34.88 -19.62 -21.97
N GLY A 102 -33.95 -20.55 -21.74
CA GLY A 102 -32.55 -20.40 -22.16
C GLY A 102 -31.78 -19.38 -21.32
N THR A 103 -30.62 -18.93 -21.79
CA THR A 103 -29.81 -17.92 -21.10
C THR A 103 -30.12 -16.50 -21.59
N LYS A 104 -29.89 -15.51 -20.71
CA LYS A 104 -30.17 -14.09 -20.99
C LYS A 104 -29.16 -13.50 -21.96
N ASN A 105 -29.52 -12.37 -22.58
CA ASN A 105 -28.58 -11.55 -23.34
C ASN A 105 -27.97 -10.50 -22.41
N ASN A 106 -26.93 -10.87 -21.67
CA ASN A 106 -26.27 -9.98 -20.72
C ASN A 106 -25.49 -8.90 -21.49
N THR A 107 -25.72 -7.63 -21.14
CA THR A 107 -25.07 -6.48 -21.81
C THR A 107 -24.27 -5.61 -20.85
N ARG A 108 -24.16 -5.99 -19.59
CA ARG A 108 -23.44 -5.30 -18.51
C ARG A 108 -22.74 -6.33 -17.64
N LEU A 109 -21.71 -5.89 -16.92
CA LEU A 109 -21.08 -6.69 -15.87
C LEU A 109 -22.07 -6.98 -14.76
N SER A 110 -22.15 -8.23 -14.33
CA SER A 110 -22.87 -8.63 -13.12
C SER A 110 -22.13 -8.14 -11.87
N GLU A 111 -22.79 -8.18 -10.71
CA GLU A 111 -22.11 -7.92 -9.44
C GLU A 111 -21.04 -8.99 -9.12
N ARG A 112 -21.19 -10.20 -9.65
CA ARG A 112 -20.18 -11.25 -9.49
C ARG A 112 -19.01 -11.03 -10.43
N ASP A 113 -19.21 -10.60 -11.67
CA ASP A 113 -18.14 -10.22 -12.61
C ASP A 113 -17.24 -9.15 -11.98
N LYS A 114 -17.85 -8.10 -11.41
CA LYS A 114 -17.12 -7.01 -10.75
C LYS A 114 -16.32 -7.48 -9.55
N LYS A 115 -16.92 -8.30 -8.67
CA LYS A 115 -16.24 -8.85 -7.50
C LYS A 115 -15.13 -9.83 -7.87
N TRP A 116 -15.39 -10.69 -8.85
CA TRP A 116 -14.42 -11.65 -9.36
C TRP A 116 -13.21 -10.92 -9.92
N ILE A 117 -13.41 -9.97 -10.85
CA ILE A 117 -12.29 -9.26 -11.46
C ILE A 117 -11.52 -8.39 -10.46
N ALA A 118 -12.20 -7.79 -9.47
CA ALA A 118 -11.55 -7.05 -8.39
C ALA A 118 -10.74 -7.95 -7.44
N ASN A 119 -11.12 -9.23 -7.29
CA ASN A 119 -10.34 -10.20 -6.51
C ASN A 119 -9.20 -10.83 -7.33
N THR A 120 -9.40 -11.02 -8.64
CA THR A 120 -8.39 -11.58 -9.56
C THR A 120 -7.30 -10.56 -9.87
N TYR A 121 -7.67 -9.29 -10.01
CA TYR A 121 -6.76 -8.15 -10.14
C TYR A 121 -6.98 -7.20 -8.96
N PRO A 122 -6.56 -7.61 -7.75
CA PRO A 122 -6.67 -6.74 -6.60
C PRO A 122 -5.82 -5.49 -6.85
N PRO A 123 -6.38 -4.28 -6.74
CA PRO A 123 -5.53 -3.14 -6.45
C PRO A 123 -4.94 -3.48 -5.08
N TRP A 124 -3.62 -3.58 -4.93
CA TRP A 124 -3.10 -3.56 -3.56
C TRP A 124 -3.53 -2.21 -3.02
N SER A 125 -4.36 -2.25 -1.99
CA SER A 125 -5.01 -1.04 -1.53
C SER A 125 -4.08 -0.21 -0.66
N SER A 126 -2.94 -0.74 -0.27
CA SER A 126 -1.91 0.04 0.39
C SER A 126 -0.75 0.28 -0.56
N ASP A 127 -0.44 1.54 -0.82
CA ASP A 127 0.68 1.98 -1.65
C ASP A 127 1.66 2.82 -0.81
N ILE A 128 2.84 3.07 -1.37
CA ILE A 128 3.90 3.84 -0.74
C ILE A 128 4.35 4.93 -1.69
N GLY A 129 4.45 6.15 -1.17
CA GLY A 129 5.06 7.25 -1.89
C GLY A 129 6.11 8.00 -1.07
N GLN A 130 6.74 8.96 -1.74
CA GLN A 130 7.77 9.82 -1.18
C GLN A 130 7.69 11.22 -1.77
N PHE A 131 8.07 12.22 -0.97
CA PHE A 131 8.10 13.61 -1.37
C PHE A 131 9.31 14.31 -0.76
N SER A 132 9.98 15.13 -1.54
CA SER A 132 11.13 15.93 -1.09
C SER A 132 10.98 17.38 -1.49
N THR A 133 11.37 18.28 -0.58
CA THR A 133 11.45 19.71 -0.89
C THR A 133 12.39 20.00 -2.07
N LEU A 134 13.36 19.11 -2.34
CA LEU A 134 14.30 19.23 -3.47
C LEU A 134 13.64 19.10 -4.84
N GLN A 135 12.43 18.54 -4.90
CA GLN A 135 11.63 18.48 -6.13
C GLN A 135 11.02 19.85 -6.47
N VAL A 136 10.87 20.73 -5.47
CA VAL A 136 10.24 22.04 -5.61
C VAL A 136 11.26 23.18 -5.60
N ARG A 137 12.36 23.04 -4.85
CA ARG A 137 13.41 24.07 -4.74
C ARG A 137 14.83 23.48 -4.67
N PRO A 138 15.86 24.22 -5.13
CA PRO A 138 17.26 23.79 -5.05
C PRO A 138 17.78 23.63 -3.61
N PHE A 139 18.78 22.76 -3.44
CA PHE A 139 19.35 22.40 -2.13
C PHE A 139 20.05 23.54 -1.39
N ASP A 140 20.51 24.58 -2.10
CA ASP A 140 21.28 25.70 -1.56
C ASP A 140 20.40 26.87 -1.08
N THR A 141 19.08 26.69 -1.13
CA THR A 141 18.10 27.67 -0.64
C THR A 141 17.48 27.22 0.68
N PHE A 142 17.26 28.15 1.61
CA PHE A 142 16.47 27.90 2.83
C PHE A 142 15.12 28.58 2.73
N SER A 143 14.10 28.00 3.36
CA SER A 143 12.75 28.54 3.41
C SER A 143 12.17 28.27 4.79
N SER A 144 11.42 29.25 5.30
CA SER A 144 10.53 29.09 6.45
C SER A 144 9.10 28.77 6.04
N ASP A 145 8.80 28.84 4.74
CA ASP A 145 7.46 28.58 4.20
C ASP A 145 7.25 27.07 4.02
N PRO A 146 6.03 26.56 4.29
CA PRO A 146 5.66 25.19 3.97
C PRO A 146 5.90 24.87 2.49
N VAL A 147 6.39 23.66 2.22
CA VAL A 147 6.41 23.10 0.87
C VAL A 147 5.33 22.03 0.80
N GLN A 148 4.39 22.18 -0.13
CA GLN A 148 3.26 21.29 -0.30
C GLN A 148 3.14 20.82 -1.75
N GLN A 149 2.57 19.63 -1.94
CA GLN A 149 2.26 19.08 -3.25
C GLN A 149 1.01 18.20 -3.17
N ASP A 150 0.15 18.32 -4.17
CA ASP A 150 -0.98 17.41 -4.34
C ASP A 150 -0.49 16.11 -4.97
N MET A 151 -0.83 15.00 -4.32
CA MET A 151 -0.49 13.65 -4.73
C MET A 151 -1.77 12.92 -5.11
N ALA A 152 -1.83 12.41 -6.33
CA ALA A 152 -2.93 11.58 -6.78
C ALA A 152 -2.77 10.15 -6.27
N PHE A 153 -3.88 9.51 -5.91
CA PHE A 153 -3.93 8.08 -5.66
C PHE A 153 -4.10 7.34 -6.99
N GLU A 154 -3.23 6.38 -7.27
CA GLU A 154 -3.21 5.61 -8.52
C GLU A 154 -3.27 4.10 -8.24
N PRO A 155 -4.45 3.46 -8.33
CA PRO A 155 -5.76 4.02 -8.66
C PRO A 155 -6.40 4.78 -7.48
N SER A 156 -7.44 5.55 -7.78
CA SER A 156 -8.27 6.17 -6.74
C SER A 156 -8.96 5.13 -5.86
N TYR A 157 -9.13 5.48 -4.59
CA TYR A 157 -9.82 4.70 -3.59
C TYR A 157 -11.34 4.78 -3.67
N ILE A 158 -12.02 3.83 -3.04
CA ILE A 158 -13.48 3.86 -2.87
C ILE A 158 -13.85 4.79 -1.71
N GLU A 159 -13.05 4.77 -0.63
CA GLU A 159 -13.15 5.66 0.52
C GLU A 159 -11.75 6.21 0.85
N PRO A 160 -11.63 7.44 1.37
CA PRO A 160 -10.32 8.03 1.66
C PRO A 160 -9.48 7.11 2.58
N PRO A 161 -8.25 6.74 2.18
CA PRO A 161 -7.35 5.95 3.01
C PRO A 161 -6.84 6.78 4.20
N GLN A 162 -6.23 6.12 5.19
CA GLN A 162 -5.39 6.83 6.15
C GLN A 162 -3.97 6.96 5.58
N VAL A 163 -3.39 8.15 5.57
CA VAL A 163 -2.03 8.37 5.05
C VAL A 163 -1.04 8.52 6.21
N ALA A 164 -0.17 7.53 6.39
CA ALA A 164 0.79 7.46 7.49
C ALA A 164 2.15 8.02 7.03
N VAL A 165 2.33 9.34 7.16
CA VAL A 165 3.56 10.06 6.77
C VAL A 165 4.68 9.99 7.82
N GLY A 166 5.93 9.95 7.37
CA GLY A 166 7.12 9.99 8.22
C GLY A 166 8.29 10.73 7.60
N LEU A 167 9.12 11.37 8.42
CA LEU A 167 10.34 12.04 7.98
C LEU A 167 11.38 11.02 7.54
N SER A 168 11.97 11.18 6.34
CA SER A 168 12.96 10.27 5.76
C SER A 168 14.30 10.94 5.43
N TRP A 169 14.32 12.26 5.28
CA TRP A 169 15.51 13.07 5.05
C TRP A 169 15.41 14.38 5.82
N LEU A 170 16.51 14.79 6.45
CA LEU A 170 16.66 16.07 7.14
C LEU A 170 17.99 16.74 6.76
N ASP A 171 17.95 18.00 6.37
CA ASP A 171 19.10 18.92 6.29
C ASP A 171 18.70 20.27 6.92
N LEU A 172 19.07 20.44 8.19
CA LEU A 172 18.57 21.50 9.06
C LEU A 172 19.72 22.32 9.64
N ASP A 173 19.55 23.65 9.65
CA ASP A 173 20.54 24.60 10.16
C ASP A 173 20.66 24.51 11.69
N TYR A 174 21.88 24.42 12.21
CA TYR A 174 22.15 24.37 13.64
C TYR A 174 22.00 25.74 14.33
N LYS A 175 21.99 26.84 13.58
CA LYS A 175 21.91 28.20 14.15
C LYS A 175 20.52 28.51 14.72
N THR A 176 19.52 27.76 14.29
CA THR A 176 18.14 27.85 14.73
C THR A 176 17.73 26.54 15.41
N ASP A 177 16.63 26.53 16.15
CA ASP A 177 16.11 25.26 16.67
C ASP A 177 15.72 24.32 15.53
N ILE A 178 15.78 23.03 15.81
CA ILE A 178 15.41 21.97 14.86
C ILE A 178 13.89 21.84 14.92
N CYS A 179 13.18 22.39 13.94
CA CYS A 179 11.72 22.34 13.91
C CYS A 179 11.22 22.02 12.51
N VAL A 180 10.70 20.80 12.34
CA VAL A 180 10.17 20.30 11.06
C VAL A 180 9.00 19.36 11.34
N LYS A 181 7.95 19.45 10.51
CA LYS A 181 6.82 18.53 10.54
C LYS A 181 6.41 18.17 9.11
N THR A 182 6.08 16.91 8.88
CA THR A 182 5.38 16.49 7.66
C THR A 182 3.90 16.26 7.94
N THR A 183 3.05 16.54 6.95
CA THR A 183 1.60 16.37 7.04
C THR A 183 1.05 15.69 5.80
N ALA A 184 -0.07 14.99 5.97
CA ALA A 184 -0.96 14.59 4.90
C ALA A 184 -2.32 15.22 5.22
N GLU A 185 -2.73 16.18 4.40
CA GLU A 185 -3.95 16.98 4.55
C GLU A 185 -4.85 16.78 3.33
N ASP A 186 -6.08 17.26 3.41
CA ASP A 186 -7.06 17.21 2.31
C ASP A 186 -7.21 15.81 1.67
N VAL A 187 -7.12 14.76 2.50
CA VAL A 187 -7.21 13.37 2.05
C VAL A 187 -8.61 13.07 1.55
N SER A 188 -8.72 12.70 0.29
CA SER A 188 -9.95 12.34 -0.40
C SER A 188 -9.82 10.94 -1.02
N VAL A 189 -10.72 10.60 -1.94
CA VAL A 189 -10.69 9.30 -2.63
C VAL A 189 -9.65 9.23 -3.74
N ASP A 190 -9.27 10.35 -4.34
CA ASP A 190 -8.40 10.39 -5.51
C ASP A 190 -7.11 11.19 -5.30
N HIS A 191 -6.98 11.91 -4.19
CA HIS A 191 -5.77 12.66 -3.85
C HIS A 191 -5.63 12.96 -2.35
N PHE A 192 -4.45 13.44 -1.99
CA PHE A 192 -4.17 14.16 -0.74
C PHE A 192 -3.08 15.21 -0.96
N THR A 193 -2.94 16.17 -0.05
CA THR A 193 -1.85 17.15 -0.07
C THR A 193 -0.78 16.75 0.93
N VAL A 194 0.41 16.41 0.43
CA VAL A 194 1.59 16.17 1.29
C VAL A 194 2.27 17.50 1.59
N GLY A 195 2.70 17.66 2.84
CA GLY A 195 3.36 18.88 3.31
C GLY A 195 4.66 18.58 4.07
N ILE A 196 5.63 19.47 3.92
CA ILE A 196 6.79 19.59 4.82
C ILE A 196 6.88 21.04 5.27
N THR A 197 6.65 21.24 6.57
CA THR A 197 6.52 22.54 7.20
C THR A 197 7.68 22.78 8.16
N PRO A 198 8.57 23.75 7.87
CA PRO A 198 9.46 24.32 8.86
C PRO A 198 8.65 24.96 9.99
N GLY A 199 9.14 24.94 11.22
CA GLY A 199 8.55 25.83 12.22
C GLY A 199 8.77 27.30 11.83
N ALA A 200 7.90 28.19 12.31
CA ALA A 200 8.02 29.62 12.02
C ALA A 200 9.38 30.20 12.45
N GLY A 201 10.13 30.75 11.49
CA GLY A 201 11.44 31.37 11.73
C GLY A 201 12.62 30.40 11.82
N PHE A 202 12.43 29.12 11.51
CA PHE A 202 13.50 28.10 11.47
C PHE A 202 13.92 27.79 10.03
N ASN A 203 15.22 27.56 9.83
CA ASN A 203 15.78 27.33 8.50
C ASN A 203 15.82 25.83 8.17
N VAL A 204 15.05 25.42 7.17
CA VAL A 204 15.15 24.09 6.55
C VAL A 204 15.82 24.23 5.19
N TYR A 205 17.01 23.63 5.01
CA TYR A 205 17.67 23.56 3.70
C TYR A 205 16.90 22.59 2.81
N SER A 206 16.79 21.34 3.26
CA SER A 206 16.00 20.32 2.59
C SER A 206 15.44 19.30 3.57
N ALA A 207 14.31 18.71 3.20
CA ALA A 207 13.72 17.59 3.92
C ALA A 207 12.93 16.71 2.96
N ALA A 208 12.69 15.47 3.38
CA ALA A 208 11.83 14.54 2.66
C ALA A 208 11.00 13.74 3.64
N CYS A 209 9.89 13.22 3.12
CA CYS A 209 9.01 12.30 3.80
C CYS A 209 8.69 11.11 2.89
N SER A 210 8.28 10.01 3.50
CA SER A 210 7.65 8.87 2.85
C SER A 210 6.35 8.55 3.56
N TRP A 211 5.43 7.84 2.91
CA TRP A 211 4.16 7.46 3.51
C TRP A 211 3.72 6.06 3.12
N LEU A 212 2.85 5.51 3.97
CA LEU A 212 2.01 4.36 3.65
C LEU A 212 0.57 4.85 3.51
N GLU A 213 -0.09 4.47 2.43
CA GLU A 213 -1.53 4.62 2.24
C GLU A 213 -2.18 3.38 2.86
N ALA A 214 -2.92 3.53 3.95
CA ALA A 214 -3.59 2.43 4.64
C ALA A 214 -5.07 2.43 4.25
N SER A 215 -5.47 1.48 3.40
CA SER A 215 -6.85 1.41 2.92
C SER A 215 -7.85 1.00 4.00
N VAL A 216 -9.05 1.57 3.94
CA VAL A 216 -10.18 1.10 4.75
C VAL A 216 -10.58 -0.36 4.46
N ASN A 217 -10.21 -0.88 3.29
CA ASN A 217 -10.47 -2.27 2.90
C ASN A 217 -9.51 -3.26 3.59
N GLU A 218 -8.48 -2.75 4.27
CA GLU A 218 -7.53 -3.51 5.07
C GLU A 218 -7.65 -3.10 6.55
N PRO A 219 -8.78 -3.40 7.22
CA PRO A 219 -9.04 -2.97 8.61
C PRO A 219 -8.09 -3.61 9.65
N ASP A 220 -7.31 -4.60 9.21
CA ASP A 220 -6.24 -5.23 9.94
C ASP A 220 -4.96 -4.38 9.94
N ILE A 221 -4.79 -3.43 9.02
CA ILE A 221 -3.77 -2.39 9.09
C ILE A 221 -4.30 -1.27 9.98
N LYS A 222 -3.58 -0.96 11.06
CA LYS A 222 -3.94 0.13 11.97
C LYS A 222 -2.83 1.16 11.99
N VAL A 223 -3.19 2.42 11.72
CA VAL A 223 -2.27 3.54 11.84
C VAL A 223 -2.82 4.58 12.79
N GLY A 224 -1.94 5.35 13.40
CA GLY A 224 -2.35 6.49 14.21
C GLY A 224 -1.22 7.44 14.51
N LEU A 225 -1.61 8.61 15.02
CA LEU A 225 -0.72 9.72 15.32
C LEU A 225 -0.78 10.04 16.80
N TRP A 226 0.38 10.29 17.40
CA TRP A 226 0.49 10.77 18.77
C TRP A 226 1.35 12.02 18.81
N ASP A 227 0.74 13.12 19.25
CA ASP A 227 1.41 14.37 19.59
C ASP A 227 1.80 14.32 21.07
N ILE A 228 3.09 14.43 21.41
CA ILE A 228 3.54 14.30 22.80
C ILE A 228 3.07 15.46 23.69
N ALA A 229 2.81 16.63 23.12
CA ALA A 229 2.32 17.79 23.87
C ALA A 229 0.97 17.51 24.52
N SER A 230 0.15 16.65 23.92
CA SER A 230 -1.11 16.14 24.50
C SER A 230 -0.91 15.44 25.85
N THR A 231 0.27 14.89 26.09
CA THR A 231 0.59 14.18 27.34
C THR A 231 1.15 15.15 28.39
N TRP A 232 1.95 16.14 27.97
CA TRP A 232 2.50 17.14 28.88
C TRP A 232 1.45 18.11 29.41
N SER A 233 0.44 18.48 28.62
CA SER A 233 -0.66 19.30 29.11
C SER A 233 -1.39 18.66 30.30
N SER A 234 -1.35 17.33 30.41
CA SER A 234 -1.93 16.57 31.53
C SER A 234 -0.98 16.32 32.71
N LYS A 235 0.35 16.41 32.53
CA LYS A 235 1.37 15.98 33.53
C LYS A 235 2.56 16.94 33.75
N GLY A 236 2.61 18.07 33.04
CA GLY A 236 3.78 18.93 32.94
C GLY A 236 4.83 18.42 31.93
N LYS A 237 5.64 19.32 31.35
CA LYS A 237 6.76 18.97 30.46
C LYS A 237 7.92 18.39 31.29
N PRO A 238 8.36 17.14 31.06
CA PRO A 238 9.55 16.60 31.70
C PRO A 238 10.83 17.26 31.12
N VAL A 239 11.84 17.47 31.96
CA VAL A 239 13.18 17.89 31.53
C VAL A 239 13.93 16.62 31.13
N GLY A 240 14.03 16.36 29.82
CA GLY A 240 14.61 15.12 29.30
C GLY A 240 13.83 13.85 29.70
N GLY A 241 14.35 12.70 29.30
CA GLY A 241 13.83 11.40 29.70
C GLY A 241 12.63 10.90 28.89
N LYS A 242 11.92 9.93 29.46
CA LYS A 242 10.92 9.13 28.73
C LYS A 242 9.50 9.65 28.95
N THR A 243 8.84 10.05 27.86
CA THR A 243 7.39 10.29 27.79
C THR A 243 6.72 9.07 27.17
N SER A 244 5.55 8.66 27.67
CA SER A 244 4.88 7.44 27.19
C SER A 244 3.37 7.54 27.24
N THR A 245 2.72 6.90 26.27
CA THR A 245 1.26 6.76 26.22
C THR A 245 0.85 5.30 25.97
N SER A 246 -0.37 4.96 26.37
CA SER A 246 -0.98 3.65 26.13
C SER A 246 -1.95 3.76 24.97
N ILE A 247 -1.68 3.05 23.88
CA ILE A 247 -2.59 2.98 22.73
C ILE A 247 -3.39 1.69 22.84
N LYS A 248 -4.71 1.78 22.66
CA LYS A 248 -5.64 0.65 22.76
C LYS A 248 -6.46 0.52 21.49
N PHE A 249 -6.82 -0.71 21.15
CA PHE A 249 -7.65 -1.05 20.00
C PHE A 249 -9.01 -1.56 20.46
N ASP A 250 -10.07 -1.05 19.86
CA ASP A 250 -11.42 -1.60 20.06
C ASP A 250 -11.56 -2.97 19.37
N GLN A 251 -10.95 -3.11 18.19
CA GLN A 251 -10.91 -4.35 17.44
C GLN A 251 -9.54 -5.02 17.60
N ARG A 252 -9.54 -6.23 18.18
CA ARG A 252 -8.33 -7.04 18.35
C ARG A 252 -7.81 -7.55 17.00
N PHE A 253 -6.50 -7.72 16.92
CA PHE A 253 -5.90 -8.54 15.87
C PHE A 253 -6.30 -10.00 16.04
N GLU A 254 -6.62 -10.66 14.92
CA GLU A 254 -6.96 -12.09 14.91
C GLU A 254 -5.70 -12.96 15.11
N GLY A 255 -5.90 -14.22 15.54
CA GLY A 255 -4.80 -15.16 15.79
C GLY A 255 -4.28 -15.14 17.22
N ARG A 256 -3.09 -15.71 17.44
CA ARG A 256 -2.39 -15.77 18.75
C ARG A 256 -1.03 -15.08 18.75
N GLN A 257 -0.52 -14.70 17.57
CA GLN A 257 0.76 -14.03 17.44
C GLN A 257 0.59 -12.54 17.76
N ALA A 258 1.64 -11.95 18.34
CA ALA A 258 1.68 -10.52 18.58
C ALA A 258 1.84 -9.81 17.22
N PRO A 259 1.04 -8.77 16.92
CA PRO A 259 1.19 -8.00 15.70
C PRO A 259 2.57 -7.34 15.61
N ILE A 260 2.99 -6.97 14.40
CA ILE A 260 4.18 -6.16 14.17
C ILE A 260 3.80 -4.71 14.44
N PHE A 261 4.61 -4.02 15.25
CA PHE A 261 4.45 -2.61 15.57
C PHE A 261 5.72 -1.86 15.25
N VAL A 262 5.59 -0.75 14.51
CA VAL A 262 6.67 0.20 14.26
C VAL A 262 6.17 1.62 14.50
N ALA A 263 7.08 2.51 14.87
CA ALA A 263 6.77 3.91 15.11
C ALA A 263 7.91 4.80 14.63
N TRP A 264 7.57 5.99 14.14
CA TRP A 264 8.53 6.92 13.55
C TRP A 264 8.11 8.37 13.76
N PHE A 265 9.04 9.29 13.53
CA PHE A 265 8.77 10.72 13.66
C PHE A 265 8.09 11.29 12.41
N THR A 266 6.99 11.98 12.66
CA THR A 266 6.26 12.83 11.70
C THR A 266 6.59 14.30 11.94
N GLY A 267 6.95 14.67 13.17
CA GLY A 267 7.42 16.00 13.49
C GLY A 267 8.39 15.99 14.67
N LEU A 268 9.34 16.92 14.65
CA LEU A 268 10.34 17.10 15.71
C LEU A 268 10.56 18.58 15.97
N SER A 269 10.64 18.93 17.25
CA SER A 269 11.04 20.25 17.73
C SER A 269 12.07 20.10 18.86
N LEU A 270 13.32 20.50 18.60
CA LEU A 270 14.45 20.37 19.53
C LEU A 270 15.21 21.70 19.65
N GLY A 271 15.61 22.06 20.86
CA GLY A 271 16.44 23.24 21.10
C GLY A 271 17.83 23.11 20.48
N LYS A 272 18.36 24.20 19.92
CA LYS A 272 19.67 24.22 19.25
C LYS A 272 20.89 24.16 20.16
N ASP A 273 20.74 24.58 21.41
CA ASP A 273 21.86 24.80 22.34
C ASP A 273 22.27 23.53 23.11
N SER A 274 21.73 22.36 22.71
CA SER A 274 21.98 21.05 23.32
C SER A 274 22.02 19.94 22.28
N PRO A 275 22.72 18.82 22.52
CA PRO A 275 22.71 17.66 21.63
C PRO A 275 21.29 17.15 21.32
N TRP A 276 21.09 16.70 20.09
CA TRP A 276 19.80 16.23 19.57
C TRP A 276 19.72 14.72 19.68
N ARG A 277 19.32 14.25 20.87
CA ARG A 277 19.20 12.82 21.19
C ARG A 277 17.76 12.49 21.49
N VAL A 278 17.06 11.88 20.53
CA VAL A 278 15.66 11.50 20.69
C VAL A 278 15.34 10.25 19.88
N LYS A 279 14.58 9.32 20.47
CA LYS A 279 14.09 8.12 19.78
C LYS A 279 12.65 7.80 20.16
N THR A 280 11.95 7.12 19.25
CA THR A 280 10.61 6.57 19.47
C THR A 280 10.62 5.07 19.29
N TYR A 281 9.86 4.36 20.12
CA TYR A 281 9.75 2.91 20.09
C TYR A 281 8.50 2.42 20.81
N VAL A 282 8.16 1.15 20.59
CA VAL A 282 6.99 0.48 21.16
C VAL A 282 7.43 -0.59 22.17
N THR A 283 6.68 -0.76 23.25
CA THR A 283 6.84 -1.86 24.21
C THR A 283 5.48 -2.38 24.69
N ASP A 284 5.48 -3.38 25.58
CA ASP A 284 4.27 -3.92 26.22
C ASP A 284 3.16 -4.29 25.21
N VAL A 285 3.59 -4.88 24.09
CA VAL A 285 2.73 -5.23 22.95
C VAL A 285 1.81 -6.40 23.31
N SER A 286 0.56 -6.26 22.89
CA SER A 286 -0.46 -7.29 22.93
C SER A 286 -1.43 -7.11 21.75
N GLN A 287 -2.41 -8.00 21.62
CA GLN A 287 -3.44 -7.91 20.57
C GLN A 287 -4.41 -6.73 20.74
N PHE A 288 -4.39 -6.05 21.90
CA PHE A 288 -5.34 -5.00 22.26
C PHE A 288 -4.69 -3.66 22.55
N LYS A 289 -3.38 -3.65 22.83
CA LYS A 289 -2.67 -2.46 23.25
C LYS A 289 -1.17 -2.59 23.08
N PHE A 290 -0.51 -1.45 23.07
CA PHE A 290 0.93 -1.31 23.23
C PHE A 290 1.24 0.00 23.96
N GLN A 291 2.46 0.12 24.46
CA GLN A 291 3.00 1.37 24.97
C GLN A 291 3.85 2.03 23.89
N LEU A 292 3.57 3.30 23.61
CA LEU A 292 4.37 4.14 22.72
C LEU A 292 5.25 5.07 23.54
N HIS A 293 6.52 5.18 23.18
CA HIS A 293 7.52 5.95 23.91
C HIS A 293 8.17 6.98 23.02
N VAL A 294 8.42 8.18 23.57
CA VAL A 294 9.45 9.10 23.09
C VAL A 294 10.44 9.29 24.22
N GLU A 295 11.71 9.04 23.95
CA GLU A 295 12.79 9.14 24.92
C GLU A 295 13.81 10.16 24.44
N ALA A 296 13.97 11.24 25.19
CA ALA A 296 14.99 12.24 24.97
C ALA A 296 16.21 11.98 25.86
N GLY A 297 17.41 12.26 25.35
CA GLY A 297 18.64 12.25 26.13
C GLY A 297 18.57 13.21 27.32
N PRO A 298 19.42 13.02 28.34
CA PRO A 298 19.39 13.82 29.57
C PRO A 298 19.58 15.32 29.33
N ASP A 299 20.40 15.66 28.33
CA ASP A 299 20.76 17.05 28.00
C ASP A 299 19.92 17.64 26.86
N THR A 300 19.08 16.83 26.21
CA THR A 300 18.33 17.24 25.01
C THR A 300 17.12 18.10 25.38
N ASP A 301 17.06 19.35 24.90
CA ASP A 301 15.86 20.18 24.95
C ASP A 301 14.82 19.71 23.93
N LEU A 302 14.11 18.63 24.25
CA LEU A 302 12.94 18.19 23.47
C LEU A 302 11.78 19.14 23.72
N ARG A 303 11.37 19.88 22.69
CA ARG A 303 10.28 20.87 22.76
C ARG A 303 8.96 20.36 22.25
N ASP A 304 8.96 19.46 21.29
CA ASP A 304 7.79 18.75 20.80
C ASP A 304 8.22 17.56 19.92
N ALA A 305 7.35 16.57 19.79
CA ALA A 305 7.46 15.51 18.80
C ALA A 305 6.07 15.01 18.42
N THR A 306 5.91 14.68 17.14
CA THR A 306 4.75 13.96 16.65
C THR A 306 5.21 12.61 16.12
N VAL A 307 4.58 11.53 16.58
CA VAL A 307 4.93 10.16 16.24
C VAL A 307 3.77 9.51 15.51
N THR A 308 4.04 8.96 14.33
CA THR A 308 3.13 8.02 13.68
C THR A 308 3.51 6.61 14.08
N TRP A 309 2.50 5.76 14.28
CA TRP A 309 2.67 4.33 14.52
C TRP A 309 1.85 3.52 13.53
N LEU A 310 2.33 2.32 13.24
CA LEU A 310 1.69 1.32 12.41
C LEU A 310 1.65 0.00 13.16
N ALA A 311 0.52 -0.71 13.05
CA ALA A 311 0.35 -2.06 13.52
C ALA A 311 -0.25 -2.93 12.41
N ILE A 312 0.38 -4.07 12.14
CA ILE A 312 -0.06 -5.05 11.13
C ILE A 312 -0.05 -6.46 11.73
N PRO A 313 -0.94 -7.38 11.30
CA PRO A 313 -0.92 -8.76 11.77
C PRO A 313 0.44 -9.42 11.55
N ALA A 314 0.84 -10.29 12.48
CA ALA A 314 2.00 -11.15 12.26
C ALA A 314 1.73 -12.07 11.07
N GLY A 315 2.62 -12.04 10.07
CA GLY A 315 2.49 -12.83 8.85
C GLY A 315 1.41 -12.34 7.89
N LYS A 316 1.04 -11.04 7.93
CA LYS A 316 0.22 -10.44 6.87
C LYS A 316 0.89 -10.69 5.52
N GLU A 317 0.18 -11.38 4.62
CA GLU A 317 0.70 -11.69 3.30
C GLU A 317 0.96 -10.41 2.51
N GLY A 318 2.09 -10.33 1.81
CA GLY A 318 2.45 -9.15 1.02
C GLY A 318 2.76 -7.92 1.86
N MET A 319 3.01 -8.04 3.17
CA MET A 319 3.42 -6.92 3.99
C MET A 319 4.33 -7.33 5.15
N THR A 320 5.38 -6.56 5.40
CA THR A 320 6.20 -6.70 6.61
C THR A 320 6.75 -5.35 7.04
N ALA A 321 7.17 -5.24 8.30
CA ALA A 321 7.76 -4.02 8.83
C ALA A 321 8.78 -4.35 9.92
N GLY A 322 9.69 -3.42 10.17
CA GLY A 322 10.68 -3.57 11.22
C GLY A 322 11.46 -2.29 11.48
N SER A 323 12.42 -2.40 12.39
CA SER A 323 13.31 -1.32 12.80
C SER A 323 14.77 -1.74 12.60
N PHE A 324 15.65 -0.77 12.45
CA PHE A 324 17.10 -0.98 12.34
C PHE A 324 17.85 0.20 12.98
N CYS A 325 19.03 -0.08 13.52
CA CYS A 325 19.89 0.89 14.18
C CYS A 325 21.34 0.78 13.66
N THR A 326 22.06 1.90 13.66
CA THR A 326 23.52 1.90 13.50
C THR A 326 24.25 1.10 14.59
N ASP A 327 23.63 0.92 15.76
CA ASP A 327 24.20 0.10 16.84
C ASP A 327 24.13 -1.41 16.55
N ASP A 328 23.29 -1.84 15.62
CA ASP A 328 23.10 -3.26 15.30
C ASP A 328 24.23 -3.85 14.44
N ILE A 329 25.15 -3.00 13.96
CA ILE A 329 26.18 -3.36 12.98
C ILE A 329 27.61 -3.17 13.53
N PRO A 330 28.53 -4.11 13.27
CA PRO A 330 29.93 -3.95 13.69
C PRO A 330 30.68 -2.93 12.82
N GLY A 331 31.24 -1.88 13.43
CA GLY A 331 32.17 -0.97 12.75
C GLY A 331 31.65 0.46 12.64
N SER A 332 32.14 1.21 11.64
CA SER A 332 31.73 2.58 11.33
C SER A 332 30.81 2.66 10.10
N GLU A 333 30.21 1.54 9.71
CA GLU A 333 29.26 1.50 8.61
C GLU A 333 27.91 1.99 9.12
N ASN A 334 27.18 2.73 8.30
CA ASN A 334 25.80 3.15 8.59
C ASN A 334 24.81 2.36 7.73
N ALA A 335 25.11 1.08 7.46
CA ALA A 335 24.34 0.23 6.59
C ALA A 335 24.31 -1.21 7.09
N GLY A 336 23.18 -1.89 6.86
CA GLY A 336 22.99 -3.28 7.29
C GLY A 336 22.00 -4.01 6.41
N ALA A 337 22.06 -5.35 6.43
CA ALA A 337 21.15 -6.19 5.68
C ALA A 337 19.93 -6.56 6.53
N ILE A 338 18.75 -6.59 5.91
CA ILE A 338 17.52 -7.12 6.48
C ILE A 338 17.00 -8.21 5.57
N ASP A 339 16.73 -9.37 6.17
CA ASP A 339 16.05 -10.49 5.53
C ASP A 339 14.55 -10.41 5.84
N PHE A 340 13.74 -10.43 4.79
CA PHE A 340 12.30 -10.55 4.87
C PHE A 340 11.77 -11.63 3.91
N ALA A 341 12.55 -12.67 3.63
CA ALA A 341 12.13 -13.80 2.78
C ALA A 341 10.85 -14.48 3.31
N HIS A 342 10.65 -14.43 4.63
CA HIS A 342 9.44 -14.93 5.29
C HIS A 342 8.15 -14.17 4.90
N ALA A 343 8.25 -12.97 4.31
CA ALA A 343 7.10 -12.18 3.88
C ALA A 343 6.49 -12.66 2.55
N GLY A 344 7.20 -13.51 1.80
CA GLY A 344 6.65 -14.20 0.61
C GLY A 344 6.39 -13.29 -0.59
N PHE A 345 7.12 -12.18 -0.73
CA PHE A 345 6.98 -11.31 -1.90
C PHE A 345 7.36 -12.06 -3.20
N GLN A 346 6.62 -11.81 -4.27
CA GLN A 346 6.93 -12.38 -5.60
C GLN A 346 7.96 -11.54 -6.37
N SER A 347 8.01 -10.24 -6.09
CA SER A 347 8.94 -9.26 -6.67
C SER A 347 9.45 -8.29 -5.60
N ALA A 348 10.33 -7.35 -5.96
CA ALA A 348 10.80 -6.34 -5.02
C ALA A 348 9.61 -5.49 -4.51
N PRO A 349 9.37 -5.41 -3.19
CA PRO A 349 8.25 -4.66 -2.63
C PRO A 349 8.46 -3.15 -2.75
N ALA A 350 7.38 -2.37 -2.67
CA ALA A 350 7.47 -0.95 -2.40
C ALA A 350 7.95 -0.72 -0.95
N MET A 351 8.78 0.32 -0.73
CA MET A 351 9.47 0.54 0.54
C MET A 351 9.18 1.93 1.11
N MET A 352 8.54 1.97 2.27
CA MET A 352 8.41 3.16 3.09
C MET A 352 9.47 3.08 4.17
N MET A 353 10.24 4.14 4.33
CA MET A 353 11.28 4.23 5.36
C MET A 353 11.23 5.57 6.05
N ALA A 354 11.34 5.58 7.37
CA ALA A 354 11.26 6.79 8.17
C ALA A 354 12.21 6.76 9.36
N ILE A 355 12.55 7.95 9.85
CA ILE A 355 13.43 8.18 11.00
C ILE A 355 12.65 7.89 12.28
N SER A 356 13.15 6.97 13.10
CA SER A 356 12.63 6.67 14.44
C SER A 356 13.53 7.16 15.56
N GLY A 357 14.74 7.64 15.25
CA GLY A 357 15.65 8.16 16.27
C GLY A 357 16.91 8.78 15.69
N ILE A 358 17.40 9.79 16.41
CA ILE A 358 18.59 10.56 16.08
C ILE A 358 19.42 10.76 17.34
N ASP A 359 20.74 10.67 17.22
CA ASP A 359 21.73 11.08 18.21
C ASP A 359 22.82 11.88 17.49
N PHE A 360 22.70 13.20 17.54
CA PHE A 360 23.65 14.14 16.96
C PHE A 360 24.20 15.09 18.03
N GLU A 361 25.48 15.44 17.91
CA GLU A 361 26.01 16.59 18.63
C GLU A 361 25.48 17.90 18.04
N CYS A 362 25.25 18.89 18.90
CA CYS A 362 24.88 20.24 18.48
C CYS A 362 26.11 21.03 17.98
N GLY A 363 25.89 22.09 17.23
CA GLY A 363 26.95 22.99 16.75
C GLY A 363 27.34 22.81 15.27
N HIS A 364 26.81 21.77 14.63
CA HIS A 364 26.84 21.55 13.18
C HIS A 364 25.43 21.21 12.70
N ASN A 365 25.14 21.40 11.40
CA ASN A 365 23.81 21.10 10.86
C ASN A 365 23.42 19.65 11.16
N LEU A 366 22.12 19.42 11.38
CA LEU A 366 21.56 18.07 11.45
C LEU A 366 21.34 17.59 10.02
N ARG A 367 22.07 16.54 9.64
CA ARG A 367 21.97 15.93 8.31
C ARG A 367 21.84 14.42 8.42
N LEU A 368 20.67 13.91 8.06
CA LEU A 368 20.37 12.48 8.12
C LEU A 368 19.47 12.08 6.95
N ARG A 369 19.79 10.95 6.33
CA ARG A 369 18.97 10.30 5.32
C ARG A 369 18.77 8.83 5.67
N VAL A 370 17.52 8.38 5.59
CA VAL A 370 17.16 6.97 5.57
C VAL A 370 16.96 6.55 4.12
N SER A 371 17.63 5.48 3.68
CA SER A 371 17.47 4.94 2.33
C SER A 371 17.77 3.45 2.29
N HIS A 372 17.55 2.81 1.15
CA HIS A 372 17.89 1.41 0.92
C HIS A 372 18.64 1.21 -0.40
N SER A 373 19.26 0.05 -0.54
CA SER A 373 19.90 -0.46 -1.75
C SER A 373 19.73 -1.97 -1.81
N SER A 374 20.12 -2.60 -2.93
CA SER A 374 20.09 -4.07 -3.09
C SER A 374 18.73 -4.69 -2.73
N LEU A 375 17.65 -3.98 -3.06
CA LEU A 375 16.29 -4.43 -2.78
C LEU A 375 15.94 -5.60 -3.70
N THR A 376 15.47 -6.68 -3.09
CA THR A 376 14.97 -7.87 -3.74
C THR A 376 13.65 -8.27 -3.10
N LYS A 377 13.01 -9.34 -3.60
CA LYS A 377 11.84 -9.93 -2.94
C LYS A 377 12.13 -10.51 -1.56
N ASP A 378 13.39 -10.84 -1.26
CA ASP A 378 13.78 -11.56 -0.04
C ASP A 378 14.45 -10.65 1.00
N GLY A 379 14.88 -9.44 0.62
CA GLY A 379 15.58 -8.55 1.54
C GLY A 379 16.06 -7.26 0.93
N MET A 380 16.71 -6.44 1.76
CA MET A 380 17.34 -5.17 1.37
C MET A 380 18.59 -4.88 2.19
N VAL A 381 19.37 -3.89 1.75
CA VAL A 381 20.38 -3.22 2.57
C VAL A 381 19.91 -1.81 2.88
N TRP A 382 19.70 -1.50 4.16
CA TRP A 382 19.34 -0.15 4.62
C TRP A 382 20.59 0.73 4.79
N HIS A 383 20.40 2.05 4.78
CA HIS A 383 21.41 3.09 4.98
C HIS A 383 20.88 4.21 5.89
N LEU A 384 21.70 4.67 6.82
CA LEU A 384 21.47 5.79 7.73
C LEU A 384 22.59 6.83 7.58
N ASP A 385 22.56 7.57 6.47
CA ASP A 385 23.69 8.40 6.06
C ASP A 385 23.67 9.79 6.70
N SER A 386 24.83 10.23 7.18
CA SER A 386 25.12 11.63 7.51
C SER A 386 26.27 12.14 6.63
N TRP A 387 26.37 13.46 6.44
CA TRP A 387 27.34 14.06 5.51
C TRP A 387 27.87 15.40 5.99
N LEU A 388 28.94 15.85 5.32
CA LEU A 388 29.68 17.09 5.60
C LEU A 388 30.22 17.12 7.03
N ASP A 389 29.92 18.19 7.78
CA ASP A 389 30.42 18.46 9.12
C ASP A 389 29.49 17.97 10.23
N SER A 390 28.42 17.26 9.88
CA SER A 390 27.47 16.70 10.86
C SER A 390 28.14 15.62 11.71
N VAL A 391 27.85 15.62 13.01
CA VAL A 391 28.42 14.69 13.99
C VAL A 391 27.32 13.73 14.46
N LEU A 392 27.15 12.65 13.71
CA LEU A 392 26.23 11.54 14.01
C LEU A 392 26.90 10.55 14.97
N ASN A 393 26.26 10.29 16.11
CA ASN A 393 26.65 9.21 17.02
C ASN A 393 25.91 7.92 16.65
N THR A 394 24.57 7.97 16.64
CA THR A 394 23.70 6.84 16.28
C THR A 394 22.42 7.32 15.63
N ALA A 395 21.80 6.46 14.82
CA ALA A 395 20.48 6.70 14.25
C ALA A 395 19.66 5.42 14.24
N THR A 396 18.33 5.57 14.28
CA THR A 396 17.40 4.46 14.09
C THR A 396 16.39 4.82 13.01
N GLY A 397 16.05 3.83 12.19
CA GLY A 397 15.00 3.92 11.20
C GLY A 397 14.02 2.76 11.30
N VAL A 398 12.91 2.92 10.62
CA VAL A 398 11.93 1.86 10.36
C VAL A 398 11.78 1.63 8.88
N TYR A 399 11.29 0.45 8.53
CA TYR A 399 10.81 0.15 7.20
C TYR A 399 9.43 -0.48 7.25
N VAL A 400 8.67 -0.23 6.18
CA VAL A 400 7.44 -0.95 5.84
C VAL A 400 7.59 -1.37 4.39
N ALA A 401 7.50 -2.66 4.14
CA ALA A 401 7.57 -3.27 2.82
C ALA A 401 6.17 -3.75 2.43
N VAL A 402 5.66 -3.32 1.27
CA VAL A 402 4.36 -3.71 0.74
C VAL A 402 4.55 -4.33 -0.64
N GLY A 403 4.03 -5.52 -0.85
CA GLY A 403 4.08 -6.22 -2.13
C GLY A 403 3.19 -5.50 -3.13
N GLY A 404 3.69 -5.31 -4.36
CA GLY A 404 2.84 -4.87 -5.46
C GLY A 404 2.02 -6.03 -6.02
N PRO A 405 1.20 -5.77 -7.07
CA PRO A 405 0.66 -6.74 -7.99
C PRO A 405 1.08 -8.21 -7.82
N ASN A 406 0.28 -9.17 -7.34
CA ASN A 406 0.57 -10.57 -7.72
C ASN A 406 0.19 -10.70 -9.20
N VAL A 407 1.00 -10.10 -10.07
CA VAL A 407 0.99 -10.33 -11.51
C VAL A 407 2.06 -11.37 -11.75
N ASP A 408 1.64 -12.62 -11.74
CA ASP A 408 2.41 -13.69 -12.37
C ASP A 408 2.60 -13.31 -13.83
N TYR A 409 3.78 -12.83 -14.18
CA TYR A 409 4.24 -12.82 -15.56
C TYR A 409 4.76 -14.23 -15.85
N GLU A 410 3.89 -15.12 -16.31
CA GLU A 410 4.36 -16.31 -17.01
C GLU A 410 4.87 -15.86 -18.40
N ASP A 411 6.19 -15.98 -18.60
CA ASP A 411 6.91 -15.73 -19.85
C ASP A 411 6.57 -16.73 -20.98
#